data_AF-A0AB37R555-F1
#
_entry.id   AF-A0AB37R555-F1
#
_cell.length_a   1.000
_cell.length_b   1.000
_cell.length_c   1.000
_cell.angle_alpha   90.00
_cell.angle_beta   90.00
_cell.angle_gamma   90.00
#
_symmetry.space_group_name_H-M   'P 1'
#
loop_
_entity.id
_entity.type
_entity.pdbx_description
1 polymer ?
#
loop_
_entity_poly.entity_id
_entity_poly.type
_entity_poly.pdbx_seq_one_letter_code
_entity_poly.pdbx_strand_id
1 'polypeptide(L)'
;MSMKKLKLKPADYLQGCANFLACLKPFMRLQETSEGLECELTLADGQPVRVKGVDQPHLLLNLMAVLVDLIPQADKREQLVTAPVSRTAPADRQAKETIMQPQAIAKPMDEKTRAARETIGLTTKITMHSLVKSVAAQRGVSVSTAARDLLQDGLTRFDKSSRTVDPSQLLNDYERKANDHEGADSENWVIRADRKLVVRARLRAGENERSLSSFTNFIIAEALSECPVASALQAAIPASVITEEAVALAVQKVDQACGVNARLLAPQIDLGNHRVLTNMVLGGSVSAPARVLAKLAAVLTVPLEVLSVALERRFAAQTVPAFKATEGKPTIQTERKAWSVAVKELQLPADEEERLLKLEG
;
A
#
# COMPACT_ATOMS: atom_id res chain seq x y z
N MET A 1 14.23 -16.48 -16.75
CA MET A 1 14.07 -15.27 -17.59
C MET A 1 15.18 -14.30 -17.24
N SER A 2 15.97 -13.88 -18.23
CA SER A 2 17.16 -13.03 -18.03
C SER A 2 16.76 -11.56 -17.95
N MET A 3 17.12 -10.87 -16.85
CA MET A 3 16.91 -9.43 -16.70
C MET A 3 17.77 -8.66 -17.70
N LYS A 4 17.12 -8.01 -18.68
CA LYS A 4 17.79 -7.06 -19.57
C LYS A 4 18.29 -5.88 -18.75
N LYS A 5 19.61 -5.78 -18.58
CA LYS A 5 20.27 -4.57 -18.08
C LYS A 5 19.91 -3.39 -18.99
N LEU A 6 19.22 -2.38 -18.46
CA LEU A 6 19.01 -1.11 -19.17
C LEU A 6 20.39 -0.50 -19.46
N LYS A 7 20.74 -0.38 -20.74
CA LYS A 7 21.89 0.41 -21.18
C LYS A 7 21.50 1.87 -21.09
N LEU A 8 21.81 2.56 -19.99
CA LEU A 8 21.78 4.02 -19.96
C LEU A 8 22.72 4.53 -21.06
N LYS A 9 22.19 5.27 -22.04
CA LYS A 9 23.04 5.92 -23.03
C LYS A 9 23.72 7.11 -22.33
N PRO A 10 25.05 7.27 -22.44
CA PRO A 10 25.76 8.38 -21.80
C PRO A 10 25.18 9.76 -22.16
N ALA A 11 24.63 9.91 -23.38
CA ALA A 11 23.96 11.14 -23.81
C ALA A 11 22.72 11.49 -22.97
N ASP A 12 21.90 10.49 -22.60
CA ASP A 12 20.69 10.72 -21.80
C ASP A 12 21.03 11.11 -20.36
N TYR A 13 22.13 10.55 -19.83
CA TYR A 13 22.66 10.93 -18.52
C TYR A 13 23.21 12.37 -18.52
N LEU A 14 24.00 12.72 -19.55
CA LEU A 14 24.54 14.09 -19.69
C LEU A 14 23.43 15.12 -19.91
N GLN A 15 22.37 14.76 -20.64
CA GLN A 15 21.18 15.61 -20.77
C GLN A 15 20.45 15.79 -19.43
N GLY A 16 20.36 14.73 -18.62
CA GLY A 16 19.85 14.80 -17.25
C GLY A 16 20.68 15.74 -16.37
N CYS A 17 22.00 15.65 -16.43
CA CYS A 17 22.90 16.55 -15.71
C CYS A 17 22.75 18.00 -16.19
N ALA A 18 22.64 18.24 -17.51
CA ALA A 18 22.42 19.57 -18.06
C ALA A 18 21.09 20.17 -17.59
N ASN A 19 20.02 19.38 -17.58
CA ASN A 19 18.71 19.80 -17.08
C ASN A 19 18.75 20.09 -15.57
N PHE A 20 19.47 19.29 -14.78
CA PHE A 20 19.69 19.56 -13.36
C PHE A 20 20.44 20.87 -13.13
N LEU A 21 21.53 21.11 -13.86
CA LEU A 21 22.28 22.36 -13.77
C LEU A 21 21.42 23.56 -14.20
N ALA A 22 20.56 23.41 -15.21
CA ALA A 22 19.60 24.45 -15.61
C ALA A 22 18.60 24.78 -14.48
N CYS A 23 18.18 23.80 -13.68
CA CYS A 23 17.32 24.02 -12.51
C CYS A 23 18.02 24.76 -11.37
N LEU A 24 19.35 24.79 -11.33
CA LEU A 24 20.12 25.55 -10.34
C LEU A 24 20.29 27.03 -10.73
N LYS A 25 19.98 27.41 -11.97
CA LYS A 25 20.08 28.79 -12.48
C LYS A 25 19.42 29.84 -11.57
N PRO A 26 18.24 29.63 -10.96
CA PRO A 26 17.61 30.62 -10.06
C PRO A 26 18.34 30.78 -8.73
N PHE A 27 19.17 29.81 -8.34
CA PHE A 27 19.90 29.75 -7.08
C PHE A 27 21.38 30.10 -7.23
N MET A 28 21.80 30.42 -8.45
CA MET A 28 23.15 30.83 -8.80
C MET A 28 23.19 32.33 -9.05
N ARG A 29 24.14 33.01 -8.42
CA ARG A 29 24.46 34.42 -8.69
C ARG A 29 25.88 34.50 -9.21
N LEU A 30 26.01 34.97 -10.44
CA LEU A 30 27.30 35.25 -11.04
C LEU A 30 27.66 36.72 -10.80
N GLN A 31 28.85 36.97 -10.29
CA GLN A 31 29.42 38.31 -10.13
C GLN A 31 30.79 38.35 -10.81
N GLU A 32 31.03 39.39 -11.58
CA GLU A 32 32.33 39.66 -12.19
C GLU A 32 33.15 40.52 -11.22
N THR A 33 34.32 40.02 -10.84
CA THR A 33 35.23 40.68 -9.90
C THR A 33 36.52 41.07 -10.62
N SER A 34 37.33 41.95 -10.04
CA SER A 34 38.61 42.38 -10.61
C SER A 34 39.64 41.24 -10.78
N GLU A 35 39.40 40.07 -10.17
CA GLU A 35 40.26 38.88 -10.23
C GLU A 35 39.67 37.74 -11.08
N GLY A 36 38.48 37.91 -11.66
CA GLY A 36 37.79 36.87 -12.45
C GLY A 36 36.30 36.76 -12.12
N LEU A 37 35.69 35.62 -12.43
CA LEU A 37 34.28 35.35 -12.22
C LEU A 37 34.03 34.61 -10.90
N GLU A 38 33.02 35.04 -10.15
CA GLU A 38 32.58 34.40 -8.91
C GLU A 38 31.12 33.93 -9.06
N CYS A 39 30.84 32.69 -8.67
CA CYS A 39 29.51 32.10 -8.63
C CYS A 39 29.15 31.75 -7.18
N GLU A 40 28.06 32.33 -6.69
CA GLU A 40 27.45 31.96 -5.41
C GLU A 40 26.22 31.09 -5.67
N LEU A 41 26.25 29.85 -5.20
CA LEU A 41 25.15 28.89 -5.26
C LEU A 41 24.54 28.74 -3.87
N THR A 42 23.24 28.98 -3.73
CA THR A 42 22.53 28.68 -2.48
C THR A 42 21.97 27.25 -2.54
N LEU A 43 22.47 26.36 -1.69
CA LEU A 43 21.98 24.98 -1.59
C LEU A 43 20.64 24.91 -0.84
N ALA A 44 19.96 23.77 -0.94
CA ALA A 44 18.64 23.54 -0.33
C ALA A 44 18.66 23.54 1.21
N ASP A 45 19.83 23.36 1.83
CA ASP A 45 20.06 23.50 3.27
C ASP A 45 20.29 24.97 3.70
N GLY A 46 20.31 25.90 2.75
CA GLY A 46 20.52 27.33 2.95
C GLY A 46 21.98 27.75 3.05
N GLN A 47 22.95 26.83 2.88
CA GLN A 47 24.36 27.21 2.88
C GLN A 47 24.79 27.79 1.52
N PRO A 48 25.41 28.98 1.51
CA PRO A 48 25.96 29.55 0.29
C PRO A 48 27.31 28.89 -0.02
N VAL A 49 27.41 28.28 -1.20
CA VAL A 49 28.65 27.77 -1.77
C VAL A 49 29.19 28.81 -2.74
N ARG A 50 30.40 29.32 -2.48
CA ARG A 50 31.07 30.29 -3.36
C ARG A 50 32.19 29.62 -4.11
N VAL A 51 32.20 29.82 -5.42
CA VAL A 51 33.17 29.26 -6.34
C VAL A 51 33.75 30.38 -7.18
N LYS A 52 35.07 30.46 -7.29
CA LYS A 52 35.77 31.44 -8.13
C LYS A 52 36.45 30.75 -9.31
N GLY A 53 36.54 31.45 -10.43
CA GLY A 53 37.25 31.00 -11.62
C GLY A 53 37.81 32.20 -12.39
N VAL A 54 38.99 32.02 -12.98
CA VAL A 54 39.65 33.07 -13.77
C VAL A 54 38.89 33.36 -15.07
N ASP A 55 38.19 32.34 -15.61
CA ASP A 55 37.32 32.43 -16.79
C ASP A 55 36.09 31.50 -16.62
N GLN A 56 35.16 31.54 -17.59
CA GLN A 56 33.92 30.73 -17.53
C GLN A 56 34.16 29.22 -17.47
N PRO A 57 35.08 28.62 -18.27
CA PRO A 57 35.40 27.19 -18.17
C PRO A 57 35.95 26.77 -16.82
N HIS A 58 36.88 27.54 -16.23
CA HIS A 58 37.47 27.22 -14.93
C HIS A 58 36.45 27.38 -13.80
N LEU A 59 35.57 28.37 -13.90
CA LEU A 59 34.46 28.52 -12.96
C LEU A 59 33.52 27.31 -13.00
N LEU A 60 33.15 26.85 -14.20
CA LEU A 60 32.27 25.69 -14.37
C LEU A 60 32.92 24.41 -13.83
N LEU A 61 34.21 24.22 -14.10
CA LEU A 61 34.96 23.06 -13.61
C LEU A 61 35.03 23.04 -12.08
N ASN A 62 35.35 24.18 -11.46
CA ASN A 62 35.41 24.30 -10.01
C ASN A 62 34.01 24.10 -9.37
N LEU A 63 32.95 24.58 -10.03
CA LEU A 63 31.58 24.41 -9.57
C LEU A 63 31.14 22.94 -9.64
N MET A 64 31.50 22.24 -10.71
CA MET A 64 31.24 20.80 -10.84
C MET A 64 32.00 19.99 -9.79
N ALA A 65 33.26 20.33 -9.51
CA ALA A 65 34.05 19.65 -8.48
C ALA A 65 33.38 19.77 -7.09
N VAL A 66 32.97 20.99 -6.71
CA VAL A 66 32.30 21.23 -5.43
C VAL A 66 30.93 20.54 -5.36
N LEU A 67 30.15 20.55 -6.46
CA LEU A 67 28.88 19.84 -6.51
C LEU A 67 29.04 18.32 -6.37
N VAL A 68 30.12 17.74 -6.90
CA VAL A 68 30.43 16.30 -6.75
C VAL A 68 30.81 15.96 -5.31
N ASP A 69 31.59 16.80 -4.64
CA ASP A 69 31.98 16.60 -3.24
C ASP A 69 30.79 16.72 -2.26
N LEU A 70 29.73 17.44 -2.66
CA LEU A 70 28.49 17.59 -1.90
C LEU A 70 27.49 16.44 -2.10
N ILE A 71 27.73 15.53 -3.06
CA ILE A 71 26.94 14.31 -3.20
C ILE A 71 27.34 13.37 -2.06
N PRO A 72 26.40 12.92 -1.20
CA PRO A 72 26.71 11.94 -0.16
C PRO A 72 27.29 10.69 -0.83
N GLN A 73 28.55 10.36 -0.56
CA GLN A 73 29.14 9.11 -1.04
C GLN A 73 28.38 7.94 -0.40
N ALA A 74 27.50 7.32 -1.18
CA ALA A 74 26.99 6.00 -0.87
C ALA A 74 28.16 4.99 -0.95
N ASP A 75 28.34 4.24 0.13
CA ASP A 75 29.25 3.08 0.28
C ASP A 75 30.77 3.32 0.26
N LYS A 76 31.31 3.67 1.44
CA LYS A 76 32.64 3.21 1.88
C LYS A 76 32.52 1.97 2.78
N ARG A 77 32.01 0.87 2.22
CA ARG A 77 31.97 -0.44 2.89
C ARG A 77 32.59 -1.53 2.02
N GLU A 78 33.72 -1.24 1.39
CA GLU A 78 34.63 -2.23 0.79
C GLU A 78 36.00 -1.58 0.59
N GLN A 79 36.79 -1.47 1.67
CA GLN A 79 38.25 -1.24 1.62
C GLN A 79 38.84 -1.49 3.02
N LEU A 80 38.78 -2.75 3.45
CA LEU A 80 39.80 -3.33 4.31
C LEU A 80 40.63 -4.21 3.38
N VAL A 81 41.81 -3.74 3.00
CA VAL A 81 43.05 -4.50 2.76
C VAL A 81 44.08 -3.54 2.17
N THR A 82 45.25 -3.53 2.81
CA THR A 82 46.51 -2.78 2.55
C THR A 82 46.56 -1.31 2.99
N ALA A 83 47.04 -1.13 4.23
CA ALA A 83 47.82 0.05 4.63
C ALA A 83 49.21 0.03 3.95
N PRO A 84 49.93 1.16 3.93
CA PRO A 84 51.05 1.26 4.87
C PRO A 84 51.22 2.64 5.56
N VAL A 85 51.64 2.59 6.84
CA VAL A 85 52.75 3.34 7.49
C VAL A 85 52.61 4.89 7.51
N SER A 86 52.73 5.66 8.60
CA SER A 86 53.17 5.53 10.00
C SER A 86 52.78 6.82 10.73
N ARG A 87 52.57 6.78 12.05
CA ARG A 87 53.26 7.64 13.05
C ARG A 87 52.74 7.40 14.49
N THR A 88 53.61 6.78 15.28
CA THR A 88 53.99 7.06 16.69
C THR A 88 52.91 7.34 17.74
N ALA A 89 52.78 6.39 18.68
CA ALA A 89 52.42 6.60 20.09
C ALA A 89 53.61 7.27 20.86
N PRO A 90 53.49 7.70 22.14
CA PRO A 90 53.09 6.87 23.30
C PRO A 90 52.06 7.53 24.26
N ALA A 91 51.10 6.76 24.79
CA ALA A 91 51.05 6.17 26.16
C ALA A 91 50.55 7.14 27.25
N ASP A 92 49.41 6.83 27.90
CA ASP A 92 49.42 6.13 29.20
C ASP A 92 48.00 5.77 29.71
N ARG A 93 47.88 4.54 30.22
CA ARG A 93 47.20 4.11 31.47
C ARG A 93 45.86 4.77 31.86
N GLN A 94 44.76 4.01 31.86
CA GLN A 94 44.34 3.16 33.00
C GLN A 94 42.95 2.58 32.75
N ALA A 95 42.87 1.26 32.88
CA ALA A 95 41.63 0.50 32.98
C ALA A 95 40.97 0.76 34.35
N LYS A 96 39.64 0.88 34.36
CA LYS A 96 38.83 0.50 35.52
C LYS A 96 37.48 -0.02 35.04
N GLU A 97 37.33 -1.33 35.17
CA GLU A 97 36.06 -2.04 35.09
C GLU A 97 35.14 -1.56 36.24
N THR A 98 33.86 -1.36 35.95
CA THR A 98 32.80 -1.47 36.96
C THR A 98 31.56 -2.05 36.30
N ILE A 99 31.11 -3.16 36.88
CA ILE A 99 30.00 -4.02 36.50
C ILE A 99 28.69 -3.46 37.11
N MET A 100 27.62 -3.38 36.29
CA MET A 100 26.15 -3.43 36.58
C MET A 100 25.57 -2.47 37.67
N GLN A 101 24.43 -1.78 37.55
CA GLN A 101 23.15 -2.05 36.86
C GLN A 101 22.25 -0.75 36.93
N PRO A 102 20.96 -0.73 36.49
CA PRO A 102 20.40 0.31 35.63
C PRO A 102 19.51 1.34 36.34
N GLN A 103 19.72 2.63 36.05
CA GLN A 103 18.69 3.66 36.22
C GLN A 103 18.70 4.58 35.00
N ALA A 104 18.01 4.16 33.95
CA ALA A 104 17.55 5.07 32.92
C ALA A 104 16.40 5.90 33.51
N ILE A 105 16.76 6.96 34.24
CA ILE A 105 15.84 8.07 34.49
C ILE A 105 15.57 8.68 33.12
N ALA A 106 14.44 8.32 32.53
CA ALA A 106 13.92 8.98 31.35
C ALA A 106 13.89 10.48 31.64
N LYS A 107 14.70 11.26 30.92
CA LYS A 107 14.60 12.72 30.93
C LYS A 107 13.13 13.07 30.67
N PRO A 108 12.46 13.83 31.56
CA PRO A 108 11.12 14.31 31.28
C PRO A 108 11.18 15.15 30.00
N MET A 109 10.45 14.69 28.99
CA MET A 109 10.33 15.34 27.70
C MET A 109 9.64 16.70 27.91
N ASP A 110 10.36 17.77 27.58
CA ASP A 110 10.03 19.17 27.86
C ASP A 110 8.58 19.51 27.46
N GLU A 111 7.76 19.95 28.43
CA GLU A 111 6.32 20.26 28.26
C GLU A 111 6.06 21.32 27.19
N LYS A 112 7.05 22.18 26.92
CA LYS A 112 7.01 23.19 25.84
C LYS A 112 6.84 22.57 24.44
N THR A 113 7.29 21.33 24.23
CA THR A 113 7.16 20.63 22.94
C THR A 113 5.75 20.10 22.68
N ARG A 114 4.89 20.02 23.71
CA ARG A 114 3.50 19.56 23.61
C ARG A 114 2.55 20.68 23.17
N ALA A 115 2.91 21.93 23.44
CA ALA A 115 2.04 23.11 23.31
C ALA A 115 1.90 23.69 21.89
N ALA A 116 2.75 23.31 20.92
CA ALA A 116 2.73 23.87 19.56
C ALA A 116 2.21 22.90 18.48
N ARG A 117 1.59 21.78 18.88
CA ARG A 117 1.06 20.79 17.94
C ARG A 117 -0.39 21.09 17.59
N GLU A 118 -0.62 21.37 16.31
CA GLU A 118 -1.94 21.55 15.74
C GLU A 118 -2.56 20.20 15.40
N THR A 119 -3.88 20.18 15.23
CA THR A 119 -4.68 18.97 14.99
C THR A 119 -5.27 18.97 13.59
N ILE A 120 -5.23 17.81 12.95
CA ILE A 120 -5.98 17.52 11.72
C ILE A 120 -6.97 16.42 12.05
N GLY A 121 -8.27 16.72 11.94
CA GLY A 121 -9.32 15.71 12.02
C GLY A 121 -9.45 14.96 10.70
N LEU A 122 -9.55 13.64 10.76
CA LEU A 122 -9.74 12.77 9.61
C LEU A 122 -10.91 11.82 9.83
N THR A 123 -11.56 11.49 8.72
CA THR A 123 -12.50 10.37 8.62
C THR A 123 -11.88 9.33 7.69
N THR A 124 -11.61 8.14 8.18
CA THR A 124 -10.93 7.08 7.40
C THR A 124 -11.56 5.72 7.66
N LYS A 125 -11.40 4.77 6.74
CA LYS A 125 -11.78 3.37 6.99
C LYS A 125 -11.08 2.81 8.23
N ILE A 126 -11.80 2.03 9.02
CA ILE A 126 -11.29 1.43 10.28
C ILE A 126 -10.05 0.56 10.00
N THR A 127 -10.05 -0.17 8.89
CA THR A 127 -8.95 -1.03 8.46
C THR A 127 -7.67 -0.24 8.17
N MET A 128 -7.78 0.94 7.54
CA MET A 128 -6.64 1.80 7.29
C MET A 128 -6.06 2.38 8.59
N HIS A 129 -6.90 2.88 9.51
CA HIS A 129 -6.41 3.38 10.79
C HIS A 129 -5.84 2.25 11.67
N SER A 130 -6.40 1.03 11.60
CA SER A 130 -5.84 -0.16 12.24
C SER A 130 -4.45 -0.50 11.70
N LEU A 131 -4.22 -0.37 10.40
CA LEU A 131 -2.89 -0.54 9.82
C LEU A 131 -1.90 0.51 10.36
N VAL A 132 -2.31 1.77 10.51
CA VAL A 132 -1.49 2.80 11.15
C VAL A 132 -1.13 2.41 12.59
N LYS A 133 -2.08 1.86 13.37
CA LYS A 133 -1.83 1.37 14.73
C LYS A 133 -0.82 0.22 14.73
N SER A 134 -0.92 -0.72 13.80
CA SER A 134 0.02 -1.84 13.67
C SER A 134 1.42 -1.38 13.27
N VAL A 135 1.54 -0.43 12.35
CA VAL A 135 2.82 0.20 11.98
C VAL A 135 3.45 0.89 13.19
N ALA A 136 2.66 1.59 14.01
CA ALA A 136 3.14 2.22 15.24
C ALA A 136 3.68 1.19 16.24
N ALA A 137 2.92 0.10 16.46
CA ALA A 137 3.31 -0.98 17.35
C ALA A 137 4.62 -1.65 16.91
N GLN A 138 4.77 -1.96 15.61
CA GLN A 138 5.97 -2.61 15.08
C GLN A 138 7.20 -1.70 15.14
N ARG A 139 7.02 -0.38 14.98
CA ARG A 139 8.09 0.62 15.14
C ARG A 139 8.41 0.94 16.60
N GLY A 140 7.62 0.47 17.56
CA GLY A 140 7.77 0.79 18.99
C GLY A 140 7.47 2.27 19.31
N VAL A 141 6.63 2.94 18.51
CA VAL A 141 6.29 4.36 18.68
C VAL A 141 4.80 4.57 18.92
N SER A 142 4.42 5.75 19.42
CA SER A 142 3.00 6.09 19.58
C SER A 142 2.29 6.22 18.22
N VAL A 143 0.99 5.90 18.17
CA VAL A 143 0.15 6.06 16.97
C VAL A 143 0.20 7.48 16.42
N SER A 144 0.20 8.49 17.31
CA SER A 144 0.32 9.90 16.89
C SER A 144 1.69 10.24 16.30
N THR A 145 2.76 9.55 16.69
CA THR A 145 4.08 9.71 16.08
C THR A 145 4.10 9.05 14.71
N ALA A 146 3.67 7.79 14.61
CA ALA A 146 3.62 7.07 13.34
C ALA A 146 2.76 7.80 12.29
N ALA A 147 1.58 8.29 12.69
CA ALA A 147 0.70 9.05 11.78
C ALA A 147 1.33 10.36 11.30
N ARG A 148 2.10 11.06 12.16
CA ARG A 148 2.84 12.26 11.78
C ARG A 148 3.94 11.94 10.77
N ASP A 149 4.68 10.87 11.02
CA ASP A 149 5.79 10.46 10.16
C ASP A 149 5.27 10.00 8.79
N LEU A 150 4.16 9.25 8.76
CA LEU A 150 3.48 8.84 7.52
C LEU A 150 2.97 10.05 6.74
N LEU A 151 2.36 11.03 7.42
CA LEU A 151 1.91 12.27 6.78
C LEU A 151 3.08 13.06 6.19
N GLN A 152 4.20 13.17 6.92
CA GLN A 152 5.39 13.86 6.46
C GLN A 152 6.03 13.17 5.24
N ASP A 153 6.13 11.84 5.27
CA ASP A 153 6.66 11.03 4.16
C ASP A 153 5.77 11.16 2.93
N GLY A 154 4.46 10.94 3.09
CA GLY A 154 3.50 11.03 2.00
C GLY A 154 3.46 12.42 1.36
N LEU A 155 3.52 13.51 2.14
CA LEU A 155 3.60 14.88 1.60
C LEU A 155 4.89 15.12 0.82
N THR A 156 6.00 14.55 1.28
CA THR A 156 7.30 14.69 0.61
C THR A 156 7.30 13.92 -0.71
N ARG A 157 6.67 12.74 -0.75
CA ARG A 157 6.47 11.96 -1.97
C ARG A 157 5.53 12.65 -2.94
N PHE A 158 4.40 13.16 -2.47
CA PHE A 158 3.46 13.90 -3.30
C PHE A 158 4.14 15.10 -3.97
N ASP A 159 4.87 15.92 -3.22
CA ASP A 159 5.62 17.08 -3.75
C ASP A 159 6.74 16.70 -4.73
N LYS A 160 7.23 15.46 -4.68
CA LYS A 160 8.22 14.94 -5.62
C LYS A 160 7.53 14.44 -6.89
N SER A 161 6.48 13.63 -6.73
CA SER A 161 5.72 13.03 -7.83
C SER A 161 4.95 14.08 -8.63
N SER A 162 4.43 15.12 -7.99
CA SER A 162 3.70 16.22 -8.62
C SER A 162 4.54 17.07 -9.57
N ARG A 163 5.87 16.91 -9.55
CA ARG A 163 6.79 17.56 -10.50
C ARG A 163 6.82 16.86 -11.86
N THR A 164 6.43 15.59 -11.89
CA THR A 164 6.55 14.72 -13.07
C THR A 164 5.21 14.21 -13.56
N VAL A 165 4.22 14.11 -12.67
CA VAL A 165 2.88 13.60 -12.94
C VAL A 165 1.87 14.66 -12.52
N ASP A 166 0.77 14.76 -13.27
CA ASP A 166 -0.32 15.69 -12.94
C ASP A 166 -0.85 15.43 -11.51
N PRO A 167 -0.98 16.47 -10.67
CA PRO A 167 -1.46 16.32 -9.29
C PRO A 167 -2.85 15.69 -9.17
N SER A 168 -3.75 15.93 -10.12
CA SER A 168 -5.10 15.37 -10.10
C SER A 168 -5.07 13.86 -10.36
N GLN A 169 -4.21 13.42 -11.27
CA GLN A 169 -4.00 11.98 -11.52
C GLN A 169 -3.42 11.28 -10.29
N LEU A 170 -2.42 11.88 -9.64
CA LEU A 170 -1.83 11.33 -8.42
C LEU A 170 -2.88 11.21 -7.31
N LEU A 171 -3.69 12.24 -7.10
CA LEU A 171 -4.72 12.21 -6.06
C LEU A 171 -5.82 11.20 -6.34
N ASN A 172 -6.19 10.97 -7.60
CA ASN A 172 -7.14 9.91 -7.96
C ASN A 172 -6.58 8.52 -7.66
N ASP A 173 -5.29 8.29 -7.91
CA ASP A 173 -4.64 7.03 -7.56
C ASP A 173 -4.54 6.84 -6.04
N TYR A 174 -4.25 7.91 -5.30
CA TYR A 174 -4.19 7.86 -3.84
C TYR A 174 -5.58 7.68 -3.21
N GLU A 175 -6.61 8.25 -3.82
CA GLU A 175 -8.01 8.02 -3.47
C GLU A 175 -8.39 6.56 -3.69
N ARG A 176 -8.01 5.97 -4.83
CA ARG A 176 -8.21 4.53 -5.07
C ARG A 176 -7.55 3.71 -3.96
N LYS A 177 -6.28 3.97 -3.65
CA LYS A 177 -5.56 3.28 -2.56
C LYS A 177 -6.26 3.42 -1.20
N ALA A 178 -6.78 4.59 -0.87
CA ALA A 178 -7.54 4.80 0.37
C ALA A 178 -8.85 3.99 0.39
N ASN A 179 -9.48 3.84 -0.78
CA ASN A 179 -10.73 3.09 -0.94
C ASN A 179 -10.53 1.57 -1.04
N ASP A 180 -9.37 1.09 -1.49
CA ASP A 180 -9.04 -0.34 -1.62
C ASP A 180 -8.95 -1.06 -0.26
N HIS A 181 -8.84 -0.32 0.85
CA HIS A 181 -8.91 -0.89 2.19
C HIS A 181 -10.29 -1.53 2.47
N GLU A 182 -10.30 -2.72 3.06
CA GLU A 182 -11.53 -3.50 3.32
C GLU A 182 -12.50 -2.79 4.29
N GLY A 183 -13.80 -3.11 4.15
CA GLY A 183 -14.87 -2.61 5.02
C GLY A 183 -15.49 -1.29 4.55
N ALA A 184 -16.78 -1.13 4.85
CA ALA A 184 -17.54 0.10 4.59
C ALA A 184 -17.46 1.08 5.79
N ASP A 185 -17.13 0.58 6.97
CA ASP A 185 -17.12 1.37 8.20
C ASP A 185 -15.94 2.35 8.25
N SER A 186 -16.26 3.58 8.63
CA SER A 186 -15.30 4.67 8.79
C SER A 186 -15.29 5.17 10.23
N GLU A 187 -14.12 5.58 10.71
CA GLU A 187 -13.95 6.20 12.02
C GLU A 187 -13.31 7.57 11.93
N ASN A 188 -13.65 8.43 12.90
CA ASN A 188 -13.08 9.75 13.04
C ASN A 188 -11.93 9.73 14.04
N TRP A 189 -10.77 10.24 13.64
CA TRP A 189 -9.60 10.34 14.51
C TRP A 189 -8.77 11.59 14.16
N VAL A 190 -7.73 11.86 14.95
CA VAL A 190 -6.98 13.12 14.86
C VAL A 190 -5.48 12.87 14.80
N ILE A 191 -4.81 13.56 13.87
CA ILE A 191 -3.36 13.63 13.80
C ILE A 191 -2.88 14.89 14.47
N ARG A 192 -1.98 14.73 15.45
CA ARG A 192 -1.28 15.84 16.11
C ARG A 192 0.09 16.05 15.47
N ALA A 193 0.23 17.13 14.73
CA ALA A 193 1.43 17.44 13.96
C ALA A 193 1.93 18.86 14.27
N ASP A 194 3.21 19.12 13.96
CA ASP A 194 3.76 20.46 14.13
C ASP A 194 3.10 21.43 13.16
N ARG A 195 2.92 22.69 13.58
CA ARG A 195 2.24 23.73 12.79
C ARG A 195 2.71 23.82 11.33
N LYS A 196 4.02 23.69 11.08
CA LYS A 196 4.57 23.71 9.71
C LYS A 196 4.00 22.60 8.82
N LEU A 197 3.85 21.39 9.38
CA LEU A 197 3.30 20.24 8.66
C LEU A 197 1.80 20.42 8.40
N VAL A 198 1.05 20.90 9.38
CA VAL A 198 -0.39 21.16 9.25
C VAL A 198 -0.67 22.25 8.21
N VAL A 199 0.08 23.35 8.25
CA VAL A 199 -0.04 24.43 7.27
C VAL A 199 0.31 23.93 5.87
N ARG A 200 1.38 23.14 5.71
CA ARG A 200 1.74 22.55 4.41
C ARG A 200 0.63 21.65 3.86
N ALA A 201 0.07 20.77 4.69
CA ALA A 201 -1.06 19.93 4.29
C ALA A 201 -2.28 20.76 3.87
N ARG A 202 -2.59 21.83 4.59
CA ARG A 202 -3.70 22.73 4.27
C ARG A 202 -3.50 23.48 2.96
N LEU A 203 -2.30 23.99 2.72
CA LEU A 203 -1.97 24.66 1.46
C LEU A 203 -2.09 23.69 0.28
N ARG A 204 -1.51 22.49 0.37
CA ARG A 204 -1.61 21.48 -0.69
C ARG A 204 -3.05 21.02 -0.93
N ALA A 205 -3.84 20.85 0.13
CA ALA A 205 -5.25 20.51 0.00
C ALA A 205 -6.02 21.62 -0.75
N GLY A 206 -5.76 22.89 -0.41
CA GLY A 206 -6.36 24.04 -1.08
C GLY A 206 -5.95 24.18 -2.55
N GLU A 207 -4.67 24.00 -2.86
CA GLU A 207 -4.13 24.04 -4.24
C GLU A 207 -4.77 22.99 -5.15
N ASN A 208 -5.20 21.85 -4.59
CA ASN A 208 -5.79 20.74 -5.33
C ASN A 208 -7.31 20.65 -5.16
N GLU A 209 -7.96 21.70 -4.64
CA GLU A 209 -9.42 21.74 -4.44
C GLU A 209 -9.96 20.52 -3.68
N ARG A 210 -9.26 20.11 -2.62
CA ARG A 210 -9.65 19.00 -1.74
C ARG A 210 -9.82 19.49 -0.31
N SER A 211 -10.71 18.82 0.43
CA SER A 211 -10.80 19.05 1.88
C SER A 211 -9.53 18.55 2.56
N LEU A 212 -9.13 19.21 3.67
CA LEU A 212 -7.94 18.82 4.42
C LEU A 212 -8.03 17.35 4.90
N SER A 213 -9.20 16.90 5.34
CA SER A 213 -9.42 15.50 5.74
C SER A 213 -9.19 14.53 4.58
N SER A 214 -9.84 14.76 3.43
CA SER A 214 -9.73 13.90 2.25
C SER A 214 -8.29 13.85 1.72
N PHE A 215 -7.66 15.01 1.59
CA PHE A 215 -6.28 15.10 1.13
C PHE A 215 -5.33 14.36 2.09
N THR A 216 -5.46 14.58 3.40
CA THR A 216 -4.60 13.90 4.39
C THR A 216 -4.84 12.38 4.38
N ASN A 217 -6.08 11.92 4.17
CA ASN A 217 -6.42 10.51 4.03
C ASN A 217 -5.68 9.87 2.84
N PHE A 218 -5.71 10.52 1.67
CA PHE A 218 -5.02 10.07 0.45
C PHE A 218 -3.51 9.99 0.64
N ILE A 219 -2.93 11.01 1.25
CA ILE A 219 -1.49 11.07 1.52
C ILE A 219 -1.06 9.94 2.48
N ILE A 220 -1.87 9.62 3.48
CA ILE A 220 -1.58 8.52 4.41
C ILE A 220 -1.72 7.17 3.71
N ALA A 221 -2.75 6.98 2.89
CA ALA A 221 -2.93 5.75 2.12
C ALA A 221 -1.72 5.49 1.20
N GLU A 222 -1.22 6.52 0.52
CA GLU A 222 -0.01 6.43 -0.27
C GLU A 222 1.21 6.05 0.58
N ALA A 223 1.44 6.78 1.67
CA ALA A 223 2.57 6.53 2.57
C ALA A 223 2.53 5.12 3.16
N LEU A 224 1.34 4.58 3.42
CA LEU A 224 1.16 3.19 3.86
C LEU A 224 1.49 2.20 2.74
N SER A 225 1.05 2.44 1.50
CA SER A 225 1.33 1.54 0.37
C SER A 225 2.84 1.39 0.10
N GLU A 226 3.60 2.44 0.35
CA GLU A 226 5.04 2.53 0.13
C GLU A 226 5.88 2.25 1.39
N CYS A 227 5.22 2.03 2.53
CA CYS A 227 5.90 1.79 3.80
C CYS A 227 6.30 0.31 3.90
N PRO A 228 7.60 -0.03 3.99
CA PRO A 228 8.05 -1.43 4.01
C PRO A 228 7.50 -2.19 5.22
N VAL A 229 7.26 -1.50 6.34
CA VAL A 229 6.63 -2.06 7.54
C VAL A 229 5.16 -2.39 7.27
N ALA A 230 4.43 -1.50 6.60
CA ALA A 230 3.03 -1.75 6.24
C ALA A 230 2.92 -2.84 5.18
N SER A 231 3.80 -2.87 4.16
CA SER A 231 3.85 -3.95 3.18
C SER A 231 4.20 -5.29 3.83
N ALA A 232 5.14 -5.31 4.78
CA ALA A 232 5.47 -6.52 5.54
C ALA A 232 4.30 -6.97 6.43
N LEU A 233 3.58 -6.04 7.05
CA LEU A 233 2.37 -6.34 7.82
C LEU A 233 1.25 -6.85 6.92
N GLN A 234 1.06 -6.27 5.74
CA GLN A 234 0.06 -6.72 4.75
C GLN A 234 0.43 -8.06 4.12
N ALA A 235 1.72 -8.35 3.95
CA ALA A 235 2.21 -9.65 3.52
C ALA A 235 2.20 -10.71 4.65
N ALA A 236 2.29 -10.26 5.90
CA ALA A 236 2.17 -11.10 7.10
C ALA A 236 0.72 -11.28 7.57
N ILE A 237 -0.20 -10.40 7.15
CA ILE A 237 -1.62 -10.74 7.08
C ILE A 237 -1.66 -11.88 6.07
N PRO A 238 -1.98 -13.11 6.49
CA PRO A 238 -2.15 -14.19 5.54
C PRO A 238 -3.21 -13.70 4.56
N ALA A 239 -2.85 -13.46 3.30
CA ALA A 239 -3.79 -13.24 2.21
C ALA A 239 -4.75 -14.42 2.28
N SER A 240 -5.93 -14.24 2.91
CA SER A 240 -6.76 -15.27 3.54
C SER A 240 -6.28 -16.64 3.11
N VAL A 241 -5.25 -17.19 3.77
CA VAL A 241 -4.59 -18.37 3.20
C VAL A 241 -5.69 -19.38 3.21
N ILE A 242 -6.15 -19.74 2.02
CA ILE A 242 -7.19 -20.73 1.81
C ILE A 242 -6.51 -22.02 2.22
N THR A 243 -6.48 -22.29 3.53
CA THR A 243 -5.80 -23.46 4.05
C THR A 243 -6.65 -24.67 3.66
N GLU A 244 -5.98 -25.80 3.45
CA GLU A 244 -6.68 -27.05 3.15
C GLU A 244 -7.70 -27.39 4.24
N GLU A 245 -7.41 -27.08 5.50
CA GLU A 245 -8.32 -27.28 6.63
C GLU A 245 -9.54 -26.35 6.56
N ALA A 246 -9.35 -25.08 6.19
CA ALA A 246 -10.45 -24.12 6.05
C ALA A 246 -11.38 -24.52 4.90
N VAL A 247 -10.82 -24.99 3.79
CA VAL A 247 -11.60 -25.51 2.65
C VAL A 247 -12.32 -26.81 3.03
N ALA A 248 -11.65 -27.73 3.73
CA ALA A 248 -12.28 -28.97 4.18
C ALA A 248 -13.46 -28.70 5.15
N LEU A 249 -13.30 -27.76 6.07
CA LEU A 249 -14.36 -27.31 6.97
C LEU A 249 -15.52 -26.67 6.18
N ALA A 250 -15.21 -25.84 5.18
CA ALA A 250 -16.22 -25.23 4.32
C ALA A 250 -16.99 -26.29 3.53
N VAL A 251 -16.31 -27.27 2.95
CA VAL A 251 -16.93 -28.41 2.25
C VAL A 251 -17.85 -29.18 3.20
N GLN A 252 -17.41 -29.44 4.44
CA GLN A 252 -18.22 -30.12 5.46
C GLN A 252 -19.49 -29.33 5.79
N LYS A 253 -19.39 -28.01 5.99
CA LYS A 253 -20.56 -27.15 6.25
C LYS A 253 -21.52 -27.12 5.06
N VAL A 254 -20.98 -27.10 3.84
CA VAL A 254 -21.79 -27.20 2.61
C VAL A 254 -22.49 -28.57 2.53
N ASP A 255 -21.83 -29.66 2.89
CA ASP A 255 -22.45 -30.99 2.92
C ASP A 255 -23.60 -31.10 3.94
N GLN A 256 -23.42 -30.51 5.13
CA GLN A 256 -24.49 -30.44 6.14
C GLN A 256 -25.68 -29.60 5.68
N ALA A 257 -25.43 -28.62 4.80
CA ALA A 257 -26.43 -27.74 4.20
C ALA A 257 -27.14 -28.35 2.98
N CYS A 258 -26.58 -29.38 2.35
CA CYS A 258 -27.15 -30.01 1.16
C CYS A 258 -28.43 -30.83 1.44
N GLY A 259 -29.16 -31.14 0.37
CA GLY A 259 -30.31 -32.03 0.40
C GLY A 259 -31.58 -31.36 0.94
N VAL A 260 -32.15 -31.92 2.00
CA VAL A 260 -33.37 -31.39 2.65
C VAL A 260 -33.12 -30.06 3.36
N ASN A 261 -31.92 -29.86 3.89
CA ASN A 261 -31.54 -28.65 4.63
C ASN A 261 -31.42 -27.41 3.73
N ALA A 262 -31.20 -27.61 2.42
CA ALA A 262 -31.17 -26.53 1.44
C ALA A 262 -32.49 -25.73 1.39
N ARG A 263 -33.63 -26.33 1.80
CA ARG A 263 -34.91 -25.63 1.90
C ARG A 263 -34.90 -24.54 2.99
N LEU A 264 -34.15 -24.75 4.07
CA LEU A 264 -34.02 -23.77 5.16
C LEU A 264 -33.09 -22.61 4.79
N LEU A 265 -32.15 -22.87 3.88
CA LEU A 265 -31.19 -21.88 3.40
C LEU A 265 -31.76 -21.00 2.30
N ALA A 266 -32.57 -21.56 1.40
CA ALA A 266 -33.09 -20.86 0.23
C ALA A 266 -33.69 -19.46 0.54
N PRO A 267 -34.50 -19.25 1.60
CA PRO A 267 -35.02 -17.92 1.93
C PRO A 267 -33.95 -16.95 2.42
N GLN A 268 -32.91 -17.46 3.11
CA GLN A 268 -31.85 -16.65 3.71
C GLN A 268 -30.86 -16.10 2.68
N ILE A 269 -30.81 -16.72 1.49
CA ILE A 269 -29.94 -16.34 0.37
C ILE A 269 -30.73 -15.77 -0.81
N ASP A 270 -31.94 -15.26 -0.57
CA ASP A 270 -32.88 -14.67 -1.55
C ASP A 270 -33.40 -15.62 -2.65
N LEU A 271 -33.21 -16.93 -2.49
CA LEU A 271 -33.71 -17.95 -3.42
C LEU A 271 -35.13 -18.43 -3.09
N GLY A 272 -35.81 -17.78 -2.14
CA GLY A 272 -37.19 -18.10 -1.77
C GLY A 272 -37.34 -19.56 -1.33
N ASN A 273 -38.22 -20.32 -1.97
CA ASN A 273 -38.47 -21.73 -1.65
C ASN A 273 -37.76 -22.71 -2.62
N HIS A 274 -36.83 -22.23 -3.46
CA HIS A 274 -36.21 -23.03 -4.51
C HIS A 274 -35.07 -23.91 -3.99
N ARG A 275 -35.45 -25.03 -3.35
CA ARG A 275 -34.53 -26.06 -2.84
C ARG A 275 -33.61 -26.62 -3.94
N VAL A 276 -34.15 -26.83 -5.14
CA VAL A 276 -33.40 -27.41 -6.27
C VAL A 276 -32.27 -26.47 -6.69
N LEU A 277 -32.58 -25.19 -6.90
CA LEU A 277 -31.59 -24.16 -7.23
C LEU A 277 -30.53 -24.02 -6.14
N THR A 278 -30.95 -24.01 -4.88
CA THR A 278 -30.03 -23.94 -3.74
C THR A 278 -29.08 -25.14 -3.69
N ASN A 279 -29.56 -26.35 -3.97
CA ASN A 279 -28.71 -27.54 -4.06
C ASN A 279 -27.76 -27.49 -5.27
N MET A 280 -28.18 -26.92 -6.40
CA MET A 280 -27.29 -26.73 -7.55
C MET A 280 -26.15 -25.76 -7.24
N VAL A 281 -26.42 -24.70 -6.46
CA VAL A 281 -25.40 -23.75 -5.97
C VAL A 281 -24.45 -24.42 -4.97
N LEU A 282 -25.00 -25.11 -3.95
CA LEU A 282 -24.20 -25.83 -2.95
C LEU A 282 -23.38 -26.98 -3.56
N GLY A 283 -23.86 -27.58 -4.65
CA GLY A 283 -23.13 -28.57 -5.43
C GLY A 283 -21.99 -27.99 -6.25
N GLY A 284 -21.97 -26.67 -6.46
CA GLY A 284 -21.00 -25.99 -7.32
C GLY A 284 -21.29 -26.12 -8.83
N SER A 285 -22.43 -26.70 -9.21
CA SER A 285 -22.83 -26.92 -10.61
C SER A 285 -23.31 -25.65 -11.31
N VAL A 286 -23.71 -24.62 -10.56
CA VAL A 286 -24.20 -23.34 -11.09
C VAL A 286 -23.31 -22.20 -10.60
N SER A 287 -22.91 -21.33 -11.51
CA SER A 287 -22.23 -20.07 -11.20
C SER A 287 -23.23 -19.08 -10.63
N ALA A 288 -23.38 -19.03 -9.31
CA ALA A 288 -24.33 -18.14 -8.65
C ALA A 288 -23.86 -16.66 -8.63
N PRO A 289 -24.79 -15.69 -8.61
CA PRO A 289 -24.44 -14.28 -8.50
C PRO A 289 -23.72 -13.95 -7.19
N ALA A 290 -22.86 -12.92 -7.23
CA ALA A 290 -22.04 -12.52 -6.09
C ALA A 290 -22.86 -12.23 -4.82
N ARG A 291 -24.05 -11.65 -4.96
CA ARG A 291 -24.98 -11.37 -3.84
C ARG A 291 -25.46 -12.65 -3.15
N VAL A 292 -25.76 -13.69 -3.94
CA VAL A 292 -26.21 -14.99 -3.42
C VAL A 292 -25.04 -15.69 -2.72
N LEU A 293 -23.84 -15.66 -3.31
CA LEU A 293 -22.63 -16.24 -2.72
C LEU A 293 -22.22 -15.54 -1.41
N ALA A 294 -22.31 -14.22 -1.35
CA ALA A 294 -22.02 -13.44 -0.15
C ALA A 294 -22.98 -13.78 1.01
N LYS A 295 -24.29 -13.88 0.71
CA LYS A 295 -25.28 -14.31 1.71
C LYS A 295 -25.06 -15.76 2.14
N LEU A 296 -24.72 -16.65 1.21
CA LEU A 296 -24.41 -18.04 1.52
C LEU A 296 -23.18 -18.17 2.43
N ALA A 297 -22.13 -17.41 2.15
CA ALA A 297 -20.92 -17.33 2.99
C ALA A 297 -21.25 -16.87 4.42
N ALA A 298 -22.09 -15.83 4.54
CA ALA A 298 -22.54 -15.32 5.83
C ALA A 298 -23.34 -16.37 6.63
N VAL A 299 -24.32 -17.04 5.99
CA VAL A 299 -25.15 -18.05 6.66
C VAL A 299 -24.35 -19.28 7.06
N LEU A 300 -23.40 -19.72 6.22
CA LEU A 300 -22.52 -20.84 6.54
C LEU A 300 -21.38 -20.45 7.48
N THR A 301 -21.22 -19.16 7.83
CA THR A 301 -20.11 -18.63 8.63
C THR A 301 -18.75 -19.10 8.08
N VAL A 302 -18.55 -18.90 6.77
CA VAL A 302 -17.32 -19.21 6.04
C VAL A 302 -16.88 -17.98 5.26
N PRO A 303 -15.58 -17.65 5.18
CA PRO A 303 -15.10 -16.59 4.29
C PRO A 303 -15.50 -16.84 2.82
N LEU A 304 -15.90 -15.79 2.10
CA LEU A 304 -16.37 -15.90 0.71
C LEU A 304 -15.34 -16.54 -0.23
N GLU A 305 -14.06 -16.22 -0.02
CA GLU A 305 -12.95 -16.75 -0.82
C GLU A 305 -12.77 -18.27 -0.59
N VAL A 306 -12.85 -18.70 0.66
CA VAL A 306 -12.81 -20.13 1.05
C VAL A 306 -14.04 -20.88 0.51
N LEU A 307 -15.22 -20.27 0.57
CA LEU A 307 -16.45 -20.86 0.02
C LEU A 307 -16.35 -21.03 -1.51
N SER A 308 -15.79 -20.05 -2.22
CA SER A 308 -15.63 -20.11 -3.68
C SER A 308 -14.75 -21.30 -4.08
N VAL A 309 -13.60 -21.47 -3.42
CA VAL A 309 -12.70 -22.61 -3.63
C VAL A 309 -13.36 -23.93 -3.23
N ALA A 310 -14.13 -23.96 -2.13
CA ALA A 310 -14.88 -25.15 -1.72
C ALA A 310 -15.90 -25.58 -2.77
N LEU A 311 -16.67 -24.64 -3.35
CA LEU A 311 -17.63 -24.93 -4.42
C LEU A 311 -16.93 -25.38 -5.72
N GLU A 312 -15.73 -24.89 -6.01
CA GLU A 312 -14.93 -25.33 -7.17
C GLU A 312 -14.47 -26.76 -7.01
N ARG A 313 -13.93 -27.09 -5.83
CA ARG A 313 -13.54 -28.46 -5.52
C ARG A 313 -14.71 -29.42 -5.52
N ARG A 314 -15.87 -28.98 -5.02
CA ARG A 314 -17.09 -29.80 -5.08
C ARG A 314 -17.51 -30.08 -6.52
N PHE A 315 -17.52 -29.07 -7.38
CA PHE A 315 -17.82 -29.29 -8.81
C PHE A 315 -16.82 -30.26 -9.46
N ALA A 316 -15.52 -30.06 -9.22
CA ALA A 316 -14.47 -30.95 -9.74
C ALA A 316 -14.53 -32.37 -9.18
N ALA A 317 -15.00 -32.53 -7.94
CA ALA A 317 -15.15 -33.81 -7.25
C ALA A 317 -16.50 -34.50 -7.52
N GLN A 318 -17.43 -33.87 -8.25
CA GLN A 318 -18.66 -34.52 -8.69
C GLN A 318 -18.27 -35.71 -9.57
N THR A 319 -18.41 -36.91 -9.01
CA THR A 319 -18.24 -38.14 -9.76
C THR A 319 -19.31 -38.18 -10.84
N VAL A 320 -18.88 -38.44 -12.08
CA VAL A 320 -19.76 -38.77 -13.20
C VAL A 320 -20.76 -39.80 -12.69
N PRO A 321 -22.08 -39.53 -12.68
CA PRO A 321 -23.04 -40.54 -12.29
C PRO A 321 -22.93 -41.70 -13.29
N ALA A 322 -22.26 -42.77 -12.88
CA ALA A 322 -22.40 -44.06 -13.52
C ALA A 322 -23.77 -44.61 -13.10
N PHE A 323 -24.84 -44.04 -13.64
CA PHE A 323 -26.18 -44.61 -13.53
C PHE A 323 -26.80 -44.83 -14.90
N LYS A 324 -27.27 -46.06 -15.05
CA LYS A 324 -27.78 -46.71 -16.26
C LYS A 324 -28.81 -45.81 -16.99
N ALA A 325 -28.38 -45.09 -18.02
CA ALA A 325 -29.30 -44.52 -18.98
C ALA A 325 -29.66 -45.61 -19.98
N THR A 326 -30.88 -46.14 -19.84
CA THR A 326 -31.48 -47.06 -20.82
C THR A 326 -31.83 -46.35 -22.13
N GLU A 327 -31.68 -45.03 -22.26
CA GLU A 327 -31.74 -44.32 -23.54
C GLU A 327 -31.28 -42.87 -23.34
N GLY A 328 -30.09 -42.52 -23.86
CA GLY A 328 -29.54 -41.16 -23.83
C GLY A 328 -28.06 -41.13 -23.48
N LYS A 329 -27.23 -40.51 -24.33
CA LYS A 329 -25.80 -40.33 -24.06
C LYS A 329 -25.64 -39.48 -22.78
N PRO A 330 -24.80 -39.89 -21.81
CA PRO A 330 -24.54 -39.07 -20.63
C PRO A 330 -23.92 -37.74 -21.09
N THR A 331 -24.61 -36.64 -20.82
CA THR A 331 -24.11 -35.30 -21.11
C THR A 331 -23.18 -34.92 -19.96
N ILE A 332 -21.87 -34.97 -20.20
CA ILE A 332 -20.86 -34.58 -19.22
C ILE A 332 -20.91 -33.05 -19.10
N GLN A 333 -21.25 -32.54 -17.92
CA GLN A 333 -21.12 -31.11 -17.64
C GLN A 333 -19.65 -30.81 -17.37
N THR A 334 -18.94 -30.33 -18.40
CA THR A 334 -17.53 -29.94 -18.30
C THR A 334 -17.35 -28.54 -17.71
N GLU A 335 -18.40 -27.73 -17.72
CA GLU A 335 -18.39 -26.36 -17.23
C GLU A 335 -19.58 -26.10 -16.30
N ARG A 336 -19.39 -25.17 -15.36
CA ARG A 336 -20.47 -24.69 -14.52
C ARG A 336 -21.55 -24.04 -15.36
N LYS A 337 -22.80 -24.34 -15.03
CA LYS A 337 -23.94 -23.75 -15.68
C LYS A 337 -24.07 -22.27 -15.32
N ALA A 338 -24.29 -21.42 -16.32
CA ALA A 338 -24.62 -20.02 -16.09
C ALA A 338 -25.94 -19.89 -15.31
N TRP A 339 -26.02 -18.90 -14.42
CA TRP A 339 -27.19 -18.68 -13.56
C TRP A 339 -28.49 -18.56 -14.34
N SER A 340 -28.52 -17.71 -15.37
CA SER A 340 -29.68 -17.55 -16.24
C SER A 340 -30.17 -18.84 -16.90
N VAL A 341 -29.26 -19.75 -17.27
CA VAL A 341 -29.64 -21.05 -17.85
C VAL A 341 -30.21 -21.97 -16.77
N ALA A 342 -29.61 -21.98 -15.57
CA ALA A 342 -30.11 -22.77 -14.44
C ALA A 342 -31.51 -22.32 -13.98
N VAL A 343 -31.79 -21.02 -14.00
CA VAL A 343 -33.08 -20.45 -13.63
C VAL A 343 -34.16 -20.78 -14.67
N LYS A 344 -33.85 -20.65 -15.97
CA LYS A 344 -34.80 -20.96 -17.07
C LYS A 344 -35.16 -22.44 -17.15
N GLU A 345 -34.23 -23.34 -16.84
CA GLU A 345 -34.51 -24.78 -16.85
C GLU A 345 -35.43 -25.24 -15.73
N LEU A 346 -35.57 -24.45 -14.66
CA LEU A 346 -36.49 -24.76 -13.58
C LEU A 346 -37.97 -24.55 -13.97
N GLN A 347 -38.23 -24.01 -15.17
CA GLN A 347 -39.58 -23.77 -15.72
C GLN A 347 -40.50 -23.11 -14.68
N LEU A 348 -39.98 -22.07 -14.03
CA LEU A 348 -40.69 -21.36 -12.97
C LEU A 348 -41.77 -20.44 -13.56
N PRO A 349 -42.75 -20.03 -12.75
CA PRO A 349 -43.64 -18.93 -13.10
C PRO A 349 -42.84 -17.68 -13.51
N ALA A 350 -43.34 -16.94 -14.51
CA ALA A 350 -42.59 -15.85 -15.15
C ALA A 350 -42.16 -14.74 -14.17
N ASP A 351 -42.96 -14.48 -13.14
CA ASP A 351 -42.68 -13.55 -12.05
C ASP A 351 -41.52 -14.00 -11.15
N GLU A 352 -41.46 -15.29 -10.81
CA GLU A 352 -40.35 -15.86 -10.03
C GLU A 352 -39.07 -16.01 -10.87
N GLU A 353 -39.19 -16.36 -12.15
CA GLU A 353 -38.07 -16.40 -13.08
C GLU A 353 -37.41 -15.00 -13.20
N GLU A 354 -38.20 -13.96 -13.46
CA GLU A 354 -37.71 -12.59 -13.58
C GLU A 354 -37.07 -12.10 -12.27
N ARG A 355 -37.66 -12.46 -11.12
CA ARG A 355 -37.11 -12.13 -9.79
C ARG A 355 -35.73 -12.74 -9.58
N LEU A 356 -35.54 -14.01 -9.94
CA LEU A 356 -34.26 -14.70 -9.79
C LEU A 356 -33.22 -14.24 -10.81
N LEU A 357 -33.61 -13.90 -12.04
CA LEU A 357 -32.71 -13.32 -13.05
C LEU A 357 -32.20 -11.93 -12.63
N LYS A 358 -33.01 -11.13 -11.94
CA LYS A 358 -32.57 -9.83 -11.39
C LYS A 358 -31.42 -9.93 -10.38
N LEU A 359 -31.13 -11.12 -9.86
CA LEU A 359 -30.01 -11.33 -8.94
C LEU A 359 -28.64 -11.36 -9.65
N GLU A 360 -28.59 -11.49 -10.98
CA GLU A 360 -27.34 -11.41 -11.78
C GLU A 360 -26.71 -9.99 -11.81
N GLY A 361 -27.46 -8.95 -11.40
CA GLY A 361 -27.08 -7.53 -11.55
C GLY A 361 -26.43 -6.83 -10.37
#